data_AF-A0A9C7TDG1-F1
#
_entry.id   AF-A0A9C7TDG1-F1
#
_cell.length_a   1.000
_cell.length_b   1.000
_cell.length_c   1.000
_cell.angle_alpha   90.00
_cell.angle_beta   90.00
_cell.angle_gamma   90.00
#
_symmetry.space_group_name_H-M   'P 1'
#
loop_
_entity.id
_entity.type
_entity.pdbx_description
1 polymer ?
#
loop_
_entity_poly.entity_id
_entity_poly.type
_entity_poly.pdbx_seq_one_letter_code
_entity_poly.pdbx_strand_id
1 'polypeptide(L)'
;MRRIWMVLMALALACGGSPQEKREKHYQRALSYIQEGKYEEALIELKNALQADPKFPQAHYYLGILQKRKGNLREAFVEFHRAA
;
A
#
# COMPACT_ATOMS: atom_id res chain seq x y z
N MET A 1 -21.46 -33.23 -1.50
CA MET A 1 -20.03 -33.54 -1.68
C MET A 1 -19.16 -32.38 -2.19
N ARG A 2 -19.63 -31.45 -3.04
CA ARG A 2 -18.83 -30.26 -3.48
C ARG A 2 -18.67 -29.14 -2.44
N ARG A 3 -19.53 -29.08 -1.41
CA ARG A 3 -19.47 -28.08 -0.33
C ARG A 3 -18.40 -28.36 0.72
N ILE A 4 -18.00 -29.62 0.89
CA ILE A 4 -16.99 -30.04 1.86
C ILE A 4 -15.58 -29.63 1.39
N TRP A 5 -15.35 -29.66 0.08
CA TRP A 5 -14.11 -29.16 -0.54
C TRP A 5 -13.95 -27.64 -0.44
N MET A 6 -15.05 -26.87 -0.39
CA MET A 6 -14.98 -25.43 -0.16
C MET A 6 -14.62 -25.06 1.28
N VAL A 7 -14.95 -25.92 2.26
CA VAL A 7 -14.60 -25.70 3.66
C VAL A 7 -13.17 -26.17 3.96
N LEU A 8 -12.69 -27.24 3.32
CA LEU A 8 -11.32 -27.75 3.51
C LEU A 8 -10.24 -26.89 2.86
N MET A 9 -10.58 -26.08 1.84
CA MET A 9 -9.65 -25.11 1.26
C MET A 9 -9.56 -23.79 2.06
N ALA A 10 -10.43 -23.59 3.06
CA ALA A 10 -10.44 -22.39 3.90
C ALA A 10 -9.44 -22.45 5.07
N LEU A 11 -8.87 -23.63 5.39
CA LEU A 11 -8.00 -23.79 6.57
C LEU A 11 -6.49 -23.60 6.29
N ALA A 12 -6.08 -23.43 5.03
CA ALA A 12 -4.66 -23.29 4.66
C ALA A 12 -4.16 -21.84 4.54
N LEU A 13 -5.04 -20.83 4.70
CA LEU A 13 -4.68 -19.41 4.56
C LEU A 13 -4.20 -18.75 5.86
N ALA A 14 -4.15 -19.49 6.97
CA ALA A 14 -3.95 -18.91 8.30
C ALA A 14 -2.50 -18.51 8.65
N CYS A 15 -1.50 -18.78 7.79
CA CYS A 15 -0.09 -18.46 8.10
C CYS A 15 0.64 -17.65 7.01
N GLY A 16 -0.04 -17.24 5.94
CA GLY A 16 0.50 -16.34 4.92
C GLY A 16 -0.20 -15.00 5.01
N GLY A 17 0.41 -14.02 5.68
CA GLY A 17 -0.17 -12.67 5.83
C GLY A 17 -0.72 -12.17 4.50
N SER A 18 -2.02 -11.83 4.50
CA SER A 18 -2.75 -11.50 3.27
C SER A 18 -2.09 -10.31 2.56
N PRO A 19 -2.20 -10.19 1.23
CA PRO A 19 -1.74 -8.98 0.52
C PRO A 19 -2.29 -7.68 1.15
N GLN A 20 -3.51 -7.75 1.70
CA GLN A 20 -4.16 -6.66 2.44
C GLN A 20 -3.43 -6.30 3.74
N GLU A 21 -2.92 -7.28 4.47
CA GLU A 21 -2.12 -7.03 5.67
C GLU A 21 -0.74 -6.46 5.32
N LYS A 22 -0.12 -6.98 4.24
CA LYS A 22 1.18 -6.48 3.76
C LYS A 22 1.11 -5.02 3.33
N ARG A 23 0.13 -4.65 2.50
CA ARG A 23 -0.04 -3.25 2.07
C ARG A 23 -0.26 -2.33 3.27
N GLU A 24 -1.06 -2.76 4.24
CA GLU A 24 -1.39 -1.95 5.42
C GLU A 24 -0.15 -1.76 6.30
N LYS A 25 0.61 -2.82 6.54
CA LYS A 25 1.85 -2.76 7.32
C LYS A 25 2.85 -1.78 6.71
N HIS A 26 3.08 -1.86 5.41
CA HIS A 26 3.96 -0.93 4.70
C HIS A 26 3.43 0.51 4.75
N TYR A 27 2.12 0.70 4.58
CA TYR A 27 1.51 2.02 4.68
C TYR A 27 1.64 2.65 6.08
N GLN A 28 1.42 1.89 7.14
CA GLN A 28 1.61 2.39 8.51
C GLN A 28 3.07 2.79 8.79
N ARG A 29 4.04 2.03 8.27
CA ARG A 29 5.46 2.42 8.33
C ARG A 29 5.75 3.70 7.57
N ALA A 30 5.17 3.86 6.38
CA ALA A 30 5.29 5.09 5.63
C ALA A 30 4.75 6.30 6.42
N LEU A 31 3.60 6.16 7.09
CA LEU A 31 3.06 7.22 7.94
C LEU A 31 4.00 7.58 9.10
N SER A 32 4.61 6.59 9.77
CA SER A 32 5.64 6.83 10.80
C SER A 32 6.81 7.63 10.24
N TYR A 33 7.34 7.22 9.08
CA TYR A 33 8.43 7.92 8.43
C TYR A 33 8.06 9.34 8.01
N ILE A 34 6.81 9.58 7.56
CA ILE A 34 6.32 10.94 7.26
C ILE A 34 6.31 11.80 8.52
N GLN A 35 5.84 11.26 9.65
CA GLN A 35 5.83 11.97 10.94
C GLN A 35 7.25 12.31 11.41
N GLU A 36 8.22 11.43 11.15
CA GLU A 36 9.64 11.64 11.45
C GLU A 36 10.37 12.54 10.42
N GLY A 37 9.70 12.96 9.35
CA GLY A 37 10.31 13.72 8.25
C GLY A 37 11.25 12.92 7.34
N LYS A 38 11.23 11.59 7.45
CA LYS A 38 12.02 10.62 6.67
C LYS A 38 11.33 10.29 5.35
N TYR A 39 11.26 11.28 4.46
CA TYR A 39 10.40 11.19 3.28
C TYR A 39 10.86 10.17 2.22
N GLU A 40 12.16 9.88 2.12
CA GLU A 40 12.65 8.89 1.15
C GLU A 40 12.31 7.47 1.61
N GLU A 41 12.41 7.19 2.90
CA GLU A 41 11.98 5.92 3.50
C GLU A 41 10.46 5.75 3.40
N ALA A 42 9.70 6.82 3.60
CA ALA A 42 8.25 6.81 3.36
C ALA A 42 7.91 6.47 1.90
N LEU A 43 8.63 7.04 0.91
CA LEU A 43 8.42 6.72 -0.50
C LEU A 43 8.67 5.23 -0.80
N ILE A 44 9.69 4.63 -0.18
CA ILE A 44 9.97 3.20 -0.33
C ILE A 44 8.82 2.36 0.22
N GLU A 45 8.37 2.67 1.44
CA GLU A 45 7.28 1.91 2.07
C GLU A 45 5.94 2.07 1.33
N LEU A 46 5.63 3.26 0.81
CA LEU A 46 4.43 3.45 -0.03
C LEU A 46 4.49 2.61 -1.32
N LYS A 47 5.67 2.53 -1.96
CA LYS A 47 5.87 1.66 -3.14
C LYS A 47 5.72 0.18 -2.77
N ASN A 48 6.22 -0.23 -1.61
CA ASN A 48 6.05 -1.61 -1.12
C ASN A 48 4.57 -1.91 -0.84
N ALA A 49 3.80 -0.95 -0.32
CA ALA A 49 2.36 -1.09 -0.16
C ALA A 49 1.66 -1.30 -1.52
N LEU A 50 2.08 -0.57 -2.55
CA LEU A 50 1.57 -0.73 -3.91
C LEU A 50 2.04 -2.02 -4.62
N GLN A 51 3.17 -2.60 -4.23
CA GLN A 51 3.56 -3.93 -4.71
C GLN A 51 2.61 -5.01 -4.18
N ALA A 52 2.11 -4.85 -2.95
CA ALA A 52 1.13 -5.76 -2.35
C ALA A 52 -0.29 -5.51 -2.89
N ASP A 53 -0.67 -4.26 -3.12
CA ASP A 53 -1.92 -3.88 -3.78
C ASP A 53 -1.73 -2.64 -4.67
N PRO A 54 -1.61 -2.84 -6.00
CA PRO A 54 -1.40 -1.75 -6.95
C PRO A 54 -2.54 -0.73 -7.06
N LYS A 55 -3.70 -0.99 -6.44
CA LYS A 55 -4.86 -0.08 -6.46
C LYS A 55 -5.10 0.57 -5.10
N PHE A 56 -4.16 0.45 -4.16
CA PHE A 56 -4.38 0.93 -2.79
C PHE A 56 -4.41 2.47 -2.75
N PRO A 57 -5.59 3.10 -2.59
CA PRO A 57 -5.74 4.53 -2.86
C PRO A 57 -4.97 5.39 -1.84
N GLN A 58 -4.87 4.93 -0.59
CA GLN A 58 -4.12 5.63 0.46
C GLN A 58 -2.64 5.75 0.10
N ALA A 59 -2.02 4.69 -0.45
CA ALA A 59 -0.62 4.74 -0.82
C ALA A 59 -0.37 5.71 -1.99
N HIS A 60 -1.24 5.68 -3.01
CA HIS A 60 -1.21 6.65 -4.11
C HIS A 60 -1.40 8.10 -3.62
N TYR A 61 -2.32 8.35 -2.70
CA TYR A 61 -2.54 9.68 -2.13
C TYR A 61 -1.27 10.24 -1.48
N TYR A 62 -0.62 9.46 -0.61
CA TYR A 62 0.59 9.92 0.07
C TYR A 62 1.80 10.01 -0.87
N LEU A 63 1.91 9.15 -1.89
CA LEU A 63 2.91 9.33 -2.94
C LEU A 63 2.71 10.67 -3.66
N GLY A 64 1.46 11.02 -3.99
CA GLY A 64 1.13 12.32 -4.58
C GLY A 64 1.57 13.49 -3.70
N ILE A 65 1.30 13.42 -2.39
CA ILE A 65 1.73 14.44 -1.42
C ILE A 65 3.27 14.57 -1.41
N LEU A 66 4.00 13.45 -1.36
CA LEU A 66 5.47 13.46 -1.32
C LEU A 66 6.08 13.94 -2.64
N GLN A 67 5.53 13.56 -3.79
CA GLN A 67 5.97 14.07 -5.09
C GLN A 67 5.73 15.57 -5.22
N LYS A 68 4.57 16.06 -4.77
CA LYS A 68 4.26 17.50 -4.74
C LYS A 68 5.29 18.24 -3.89
N ARG A 69 5.66 17.71 -2.72
CA ARG A 69 6.69 18.29 -1.84
C ARG A 69 8.07 18.36 -2.51
N LYS A 70 8.40 17.39 -3.37
CA LYS A 70 9.64 17.37 -4.17
C LYS A 70 9.59 18.29 -5.40
N GLY A 71 8.45 18.94 -5.68
CA GLY A 71 8.25 19.77 -6.88
C GLY A 71 7.82 18.99 -8.12
N ASN A 72 7.64 17.68 -8.00
CA ASN A 72 7.28 16.77 -9.10
C ASN A 72 5.76 16.80 -9.32
N LEU A 73 5.23 17.92 -9.81
CA LEU A 73 3.79 18.15 -9.90
C LEU A 73 3.09 17.20 -10.89
N ARG A 74 3.77 16.78 -11.96
CA ARG A 74 3.21 15.86 -12.95
C ARG A 74 2.99 14.48 -12.35
N GLU A 75 4.01 13.97 -11.65
CA GLU A 75 3.97 12.69 -10.94
C GLU A 75 2.92 12.75 -9.83
N ALA A 76 2.88 13.85 -9.08
CA ALA A 76 1.88 14.05 -8.04
C ALA A 76 0.45 13.97 -8.59
N PHE A 77 0.17 14.62 -9.72
CA PHE A 77 -1.13 14.56 -10.38
C PHE A 77 -1.51 13.13 -10.79
N VAL A 78 -0.57 12.37 -11.37
CA VAL A 78 -0.80 10.97 -11.75
C VAL A 78 -1.15 10.13 -10.52
N GLU A 79 -0.41 10.30 -9.43
CA GLU A 79 -0.65 9.54 -8.19
C GLU A 79 -1.99 9.95 -7.54
N PHE A 80 -2.34 11.24 -7.52
CA PHE A 80 -3.67 11.66 -7.04
C PHE A 80 -4.81 11.12 -7.90
N HIS A 81 -4.63 11.04 -9.21
CA HIS A 81 -5.63 10.45 -10.10
C HIS A 81 -5.83 8.96 -9.83
N ARG A 82 -4.77 8.22 -9.49
CA ARG A 82 -4.83 6.81 -9.10
C ARG A 82 -5.44 6.58 -7.71
N ALA A 83 -5.49 7.61 -6.88
CA ALA A 83 -6.07 7.54 -5.54
C ALA A 83 -7.59 7.76 -5.50
N ALA A 84 -8.19 8.23 -6.60
CA ALA A 84 -9.62 8.49 -6.75
C ALA A 84 -10.38 7.22 -7.17
#